data_AF-A0A0G4NK71-F1
#
_entry.id   AF-A0A0G4NK71-F1
#
_cell.length_a   1.000
_cell.length_b   1.000
_cell.length_c   1.000
_cell.angle_alpha   90.00
_cell.angle_beta   90.00
_cell.angle_gamma   90.00
#
_symmetry.space_group_name_H-M   'P 1'
#
loop_
_entity.id
_entity.type
_entity.pdbx_description
1 polymer ?
#
loop_
_entity_poly.entity_id
_entity_poly.type
_entity_poly.pdbx_seq_one_letter_code
_entity_poly.pdbx_strand_id
1 'polypeptide(L)'
;MAHHFGMALCPWDVLGGGKFQSKKQIEARAKAGEGLRSFFGAEQTDIERRVSEALEEVATEHGTESVQAIALAYVLQKTRHVFPMIGGRKVEHLKDNITALSIHLTDEQIAKLESVKEFELGFPTNMIGQDARETGVAPMLVGAVAPMAWEQAPKPISKA
;
A
#
# COMPACT_ATOMS: atom_id res chain seq x y z
N MET A 1 12.41 -3.12 12.61
CA MET A 1 13.80 -2.59 12.49
C MET A 1 13.82 -1.09 12.18
N ALA A 2 13.36 -0.62 11.01
CA ALA A 2 13.45 0.80 10.62
C ALA A 2 12.89 1.75 11.69
N HIS A 3 11.67 1.48 12.13
CA HIS A 3 10.97 2.17 13.21
C HIS A 3 11.72 2.22 14.55
N HIS A 4 12.41 1.14 14.90
CA HIS A 4 13.18 1.05 16.14
C HIS A 4 14.39 2.00 16.14
N PHE A 5 15.01 2.18 14.97
CA PHE A 5 16.17 3.07 14.79
C PHE A 5 15.78 4.46 14.27
N GLY A 6 14.49 4.82 14.29
CA GLY A 6 14.02 6.13 13.82
C GLY A 6 14.22 6.38 12.32
N MET A 7 14.35 5.32 11.52
CA MET A 7 14.54 5.44 10.07
C MET A 7 13.21 5.50 9.33
N ALA A 8 13.17 6.32 8.27
CA ALA A 8 12.05 6.38 7.34
C ALA A 8 12.14 5.28 6.26
N LEU A 9 10.99 4.93 5.68
CA LEU A 9 10.89 4.03 4.53
C LEU A 9 10.73 4.85 3.24
N CYS A 10 11.56 4.56 2.24
CA CYS A 10 11.44 5.12 0.89
C CYS A 10 11.20 3.98 -0.11
N PRO A 11 9.97 3.41 -0.14
CA PRO A 11 9.71 2.23 -0.96
C PRO A 11 9.76 2.59 -2.45
N TRP A 12 10.37 1.71 -3.23
CA TRP A 12 10.41 1.77 -4.68
C TRP A 12 9.40 0.79 -5.27
N ASP A 13 9.04 1.03 -6.54
CA ASP A 13 8.09 0.20 -7.29
C ASP A 13 6.71 0.02 -6.65
N VAL A 14 6.23 1.05 -5.97
CA VAL A 14 4.93 1.06 -5.27
C VAL A 14 3.71 0.87 -6.19
N LEU A 15 3.90 1.01 -7.51
CA LEU A 15 2.87 0.77 -8.53
C LEU A 15 3.06 -0.56 -9.30
N GLY A 16 3.92 -1.45 -8.79
CA GLY A 16 4.17 -2.79 -9.36
C GLY A 16 4.60 -2.76 -10.82
N GLY A 17 5.66 -2.01 -11.15
CA GLY A 17 6.13 -1.83 -12.52
C GLY A 17 5.23 -0.95 -13.39
N GLY A 18 4.18 -0.36 -12.82
CA GLY A 18 3.10 0.31 -13.55
C GLY A 18 1.97 -0.65 -13.95
N LYS A 19 1.91 -1.84 -13.34
CA LYS A 19 0.89 -2.84 -13.59
C LYS A 19 -0.39 -2.61 -12.80
N PHE A 20 -0.40 -1.79 -11.74
CA PHE A 20 -1.64 -1.44 -11.04
C PHE A 20 -2.44 -0.42 -11.85
N GLN A 21 -3.26 -0.92 -12.77
CA GLN A 21 -4.04 -0.18 -13.74
C GLN A 21 -5.35 -0.91 -14.03
N SER A 22 -6.42 -0.15 -14.22
CA SER A 22 -7.71 -0.72 -14.57
C SER A 22 -7.65 -1.42 -15.93
N LYS A 23 -8.58 -2.35 -16.16
CA LYS A 23 -8.66 -3.07 -17.43
C LYS A 23 -8.76 -2.12 -18.63
N LYS A 24 -9.52 -1.03 -18.49
CA LYS A 24 -9.65 0.03 -19.50
C LYS A 24 -8.31 0.70 -19.81
N GLN A 25 -7.50 1.01 -18.79
CA GLN A 25 -6.18 1.62 -18.97
C GLN A 25 -5.20 0.67 -19.68
N ILE A 26 -5.21 -0.61 -19.32
CA ILE A 26 -4.39 -1.64 -19.99
C ILE A 26 -4.77 -1.81 -21.46
N GLU A 27 -6.07 -1.90 -21.77
CA GLU A 27 -6.56 -2.01 -23.14
C GLU A 27 -6.23 -0.75 -23.98
N ALA A 28 -6.36 0.45 -23.39
CA ALA A 28 -6.01 1.71 -24.05
C ALA A 28 -4.52 1.78 -24.39
N ARG A 29 -3.65 1.31 -23.49
CA ARG A 29 -2.21 1.21 -23.72
C ARG A 29 -1.84 0.25 -24.84
N ALA A 30 -2.46 -0.94 -24.86
CA ALA A 30 -2.25 -1.91 -25.92
C ALA A 30 -2.62 -1.33 -27.30
N LYS A 31 -3.74 -0.61 -27.40
CA LYS A 31 -4.16 0.10 -28.63
C LYS A 31 -3.18 1.21 -29.04
N ALA A 32 -2.55 1.87 -28.08
CA ALA A 32 -1.55 2.91 -28.33
C ALA A 32 -0.14 2.35 -28.63
N GLY A 33 0.04 1.01 -28.63
CA GLY A 33 1.36 0.38 -28.77
C GLY A 33 2.28 0.61 -27.56
N GLU A 34 1.73 1.02 -26.42
CA GLU A 34 2.48 1.24 -25.18
C GLU A 34 2.44 -0.01 -24.29
N GLY A 35 3.49 -0.82 -24.30
CA GLY A 35 3.62 -1.98 -23.40
C GLY A 35 3.87 -1.61 -21.93
N LEU A 36 3.62 -2.57 -21.03
CA LEU A 36 4.07 -2.51 -19.64
C LEU A 36 5.58 -2.74 -19.54
N ARG A 37 6.20 -2.35 -18.42
CA ARG A 37 7.61 -2.62 -18.17
C ARG A 37 7.85 -4.12 -18.06
N SER A 38 8.76 -4.64 -18.89
CA SER A 38 9.00 -6.08 -19.02
C SER A 38 9.97 -6.68 -17.99
N PHE A 39 10.65 -5.85 -17.18
CA PHE A 39 11.68 -6.30 -16.24
C PHE A 39 11.18 -7.39 -15.26
N PHE A 40 9.89 -7.37 -14.91
CA PHE A 40 9.22 -8.38 -14.08
C PHE A 40 8.01 -9.02 -14.79
N GLY A 41 8.10 -9.18 -16.11
CA GLY A 41 7.00 -9.66 -16.96
C GLY A 41 6.20 -8.51 -17.60
N ALA A 42 5.80 -8.71 -18.84
CA ALA A 42 5.17 -7.69 -19.69
C ALA A 42 3.64 -7.61 -19.56
N GLU A 43 3.04 -8.40 -18.68
CA GLU A 43 1.59 -8.49 -18.47
C GLU A 43 1.26 -8.43 -16.97
N GLN A 44 -0.02 -8.18 -16.66
CA GLN A 44 -0.54 -8.34 -15.31
C GLN A 44 -0.73 -9.83 -15.00
N THR A 45 -0.18 -10.27 -13.87
CA THR A 45 -0.54 -11.53 -13.22
C THR A 45 -1.97 -11.46 -12.68
N ASP A 46 -2.56 -12.61 -12.34
CA ASP A 46 -3.91 -12.65 -11.75
C ASP A 46 -3.99 -11.87 -10.43
N ILE A 47 -2.92 -11.86 -9.63
CA ILE A 47 -2.85 -11.07 -8.40
C ILE A 47 -2.82 -9.57 -8.71
N GLU A 48 -1.98 -9.12 -9.65
CA GLU A 48 -1.89 -7.71 -10.03
C GLU A 48 -3.21 -7.19 -10.63
N ARG A 49 -3.94 -8.04 -11.36
CA ARG A 49 -5.31 -7.75 -11.82
C ARG A 49 -6.28 -7.58 -10.64
N ARG A 50 -6.33 -8.53 -9.71
CA ARG A 50 -7.22 -8.45 -8.53
C ARG A 50 -6.91 -7.23 -7.65
N VAL A 51 -5.63 -6.87 -7.52
CA VAL A 51 -5.21 -5.63 -6.82
C VAL A 51 -5.73 -4.41 -7.58
N SER A 52 -5.61 -4.39 -8.91
CA SER A 52 -6.11 -3.28 -9.73
C SER A 52 -7.63 -3.12 -9.64
N GLU A 53 -8.38 -4.22 -9.60
CA GLU A 53 -9.84 -4.24 -9.40
C GLU A 53 -10.21 -3.67 -8.03
N ALA A 54 -9.55 -4.11 -6.95
CA ALA A 54 -9.81 -3.58 -5.61
C ALA A 54 -9.47 -2.07 -5.50
N LEU A 55 -8.39 -1.63 -6.14
CA LEU A 55 -8.03 -0.21 -6.24
C LEU A 55 -9.08 0.59 -7.02
N GLU A 56 -9.65 0.03 -8.09
CA GLU A 56 -10.68 0.67 -8.91
C GLU A 56 -12.00 0.83 -8.14
N GLU A 57 -12.38 -0.16 -7.34
CA GLU A 57 -13.55 -0.05 -6.46
C GLU A 57 -13.37 1.07 -5.42
N VAL A 58 -12.22 1.11 -4.74
CA VAL A 58 -11.93 2.17 -3.76
C VAL A 58 -11.81 3.54 -4.44
N ALA A 59 -11.25 3.61 -5.65
CA ALA A 59 -11.18 4.84 -6.43
C ALA A 59 -12.60 5.40 -6.70
N THR A 60 -13.54 4.52 -7.05
CA THR A 60 -14.94 4.87 -7.29
C THR A 60 -15.60 5.44 -6.02
N GLU A 61 -15.34 4.86 -4.86
CA GLU A 61 -15.84 5.36 -3.57
C GLU A 61 -15.33 6.77 -3.24
N HIS A 62 -14.13 7.13 -3.71
CA HIS A 62 -13.53 8.46 -3.57
C HIS A 62 -13.88 9.42 -4.73
N GLY A 63 -14.70 8.99 -5.69
CA GLY A 63 -15.09 9.81 -6.85
C GLY A 63 -13.94 10.10 -7.82
N THR A 64 -12.91 9.24 -7.85
CA THR A 64 -11.77 9.34 -8.77
C THR A 64 -11.67 8.11 -9.67
N GLU A 65 -11.14 8.29 -10.88
CA GLU A 65 -10.81 7.18 -11.78
C GLU A 65 -9.34 6.72 -11.64
N SER A 66 -8.58 7.38 -10.77
CA SER A 66 -7.15 7.09 -10.59
C SER A 66 -6.90 5.99 -9.57
N VAL A 67 -6.69 4.77 -10.06
CA VAL A 67 -6.20 3.65 -9.24
C VAL A 67 -4.78 3.90 -8.71
N GLN A 68 -3.99 4.68 -9.44
CA GLN A 68 -2.63 5.06 -9.06
C GLN A 68 -2.62 5.95 -7.82
N ALA A 69 -3.53 6.92 -7.76
CA ALA A 69 -3.67 7.81 -6.61
C ALA A 69 -4.10 7.02 -5.36
N ILE A 70 -5.03 6.08 -5.49
CA ILE A 70 -5.42 5.19 -4.38
C ILE A 70 -4.25 4.33 -3.90
N ALA A 71 -3.48 3.73 -4.81
CA ALA A 71 -2.33 2.91 -4.46
C ALA A 71 -1.26 3.73 -3.70
N LEU A 72 -1.00 4.96 -4.13
CA LEU A 72 -0.08 5.86 -3.44
C LEU A 72 -0.61 6.31 -2.08
N ALA A 73 -1.91 6.63 -1.99
CA ALA A 73 -2.57 6.97 -0.74
C ALA A 73 -2.47 5.82 0.28
N TYR A 74 -2.70 4.59 -0.16
CA TYR A 74 -2.52 3.40 0.66
C TYR A 74 -1.10 3.28 1.20
N VAL A 75 -0.07 3.40 0.35
CA VAL A 75 1.33 3.28 0.79
C VAL A 75 1.71 4.38 1.79
N LEU A 76 1.24 5.62 1.57
CA LEU A 76 1.46 6.74 2.50
C LEU A 76 0.81 6.50 3.86
N GLN A 77 -0.36 5.85 3.88
CA GLN A 77 -1.19 5.68 5.08
C GLN A 77 -0.96 4.34 5.79
N LYS A 78 -0.24 3.39 5.18
CA LYS A 78 -0.05 2.05 5.74
C LYS A 78 0.83 2.04 7.00
N THR A 79 1.87 2.86 7.04
CA THR A 79 2.74 2.96 8.22
C THR A 79 3.36 4.36 8.34
N ARG A 80 3.90 4.70 9.50
CA ARG A 80 4.53 6.00 9.76
C ARG A 80 5.84 6.16 8.98
N HIS A 81 6.23 7.41 8.70
CA HIS A 81 7.49 7.76 8.05
C HIS A 81 7.73 7.07 6.69
N VAL A 82 6.70 7.01 5.83
CA VAL A 82 6.80 6.45 4.47
C VAL A 82 6.80 7.55 3.42
N PHE A 83 7.76 7.48 2.51
CA PHE A 83 7.92 8.42 1.39
C PHE A 83 8.08 7.62 0.09
N PRO A 84 6.98 7.23 -0.57
CA PRO A 84 7.06 6.39 -1.75
C PRO A 84 7.75 7.10 -2.91
N MET A 85 8.64 6.39 -3.61
CA MET A 85 9.21 6.90 -4.85
C MET A 85 8.19 6.81 -5.99
N ILE A 86 7.82 7.97 -6.51
CA ILE A 86 6.91 8.09 -7.65
C ILE A 86 7.67 8.14 -8.97
N GLY A 87 7.02 7.69 -10.04
CA GLY A 87 7.57 7.76 -11.39
C GLY A 87 6.47 7.95 -12.43
N GLY A 88 6.82 8.52 -13.57
CA GLY A 88 5.90 8.76 -14.68
C GLY A 88 6.65 9.19 -15.94
N ARG A 89 6.06 8.92 -17.10
CA ARG A 89 6.62 9.33 -18.41
C ARG A 89 5.91 10.55 -18.99
N LYS A 90 4.83 10.99 -18.35
CA LYS A 90 3.92 12.04 -18.83
C LYS A 90 3.57 12.96 -17.66
N VAL A 91 3.31 14.22 -17.93
CA VAL A 91 2.99 15.23 -16.90
C VAL A 91 1.70 14.88 -16.18
N GLU A 92 0.76 14.25 -16.87
CA GLU A 92 -0.51 13.77 -16.34
C GLU A 92 -0.28 12.77 -15.20
N HIS A 93 0.72 11.89 -15.31
CA HIS A 93 1.06 10.95 -14.23
C HIS A 93 1.55 11.69 -12.99
N LEU A 94 2.34 12.75 -13.15
CA LEU A 94 2.80 13.55 -12.01
C LEU A 94 1.63 14.25 -11.32
N LYS A 95 0.74 14.87 -12.10
CA LYS A 95 -0.47 15.52 -11.57
C LYS A 95 -1.34 14.52 -10.83
N ASP A 96 -1.54 13.34 -11.41
CA ASP A 96 -2.31 12.26 -10.83
C ASP A 96 -1.71 11.75 -9.52
N ASN A 97 -0.39 11.53 -9.47
CA ASN A 97 0.32 11.15 -8.25
C ASN A 97 0.15 12.17 -7.11
N ILE A 98 0.08 13.47 -7.43
CA ILE A 98 -0.12 14.53 -6.42
C ILE A 98 -1.51 14.44 -5.79
N THR A 99 -2.53 13.98 -6.53
CA THR A 99 -3.90 13.86 -5.99
C THR A 99 -3.98 12.88 -4.82
N ALA A 100 -3.07 11.88 -4.76
CA ALA A 100 -2.98 10.93 -3.66
C ALA A 100 -2.83 11.60 -2.28
N LEU A 101 -2.23 12.79 -2.23
CA LEU A 101 -2.05 13.56 -0.99
C LEU A 101 -3.37 14.07 -0.40
N SER A 102 -4.43 14.14 -1.21
CA SER A 102 -5.77 14.60 -0.78
C SER A 102 -6.72 13.45 -0.46
N ILE A 103 -6.29 12.20 -0.68
CA ILE A 103 -7.11 11.01 -0.47
C ILE A 103 -6.86 10.50 0.95
N HIS A 104 -7.93 10.21 1.68
CA HIS A 104 -7.88 9.62 3.02
C HIS A 104 -8.66 8.32 3.02
N LEU A 105 -7.97 7.20 3.10
CA LEU A 105 -8.60 5.89 3.10
C LEU A 105 -9.17 5.60 4.48
N THR A 106 -10.35 4.97 4.51
CA THR A 106 -10.92 4.46 5.76
C THR A 106 -10.24 3.15 6.15
N ASP A 107 -10.38 2.75 7.42
CA ASP A 107 -9.85 1.46 7.91
C ASP A 107 -10.46 0.28 7.13
N GLU A 108 -11.74 0.38 6.74
CA GLU A 108 -12.41 -0.63 5.90
C GLU A 108 -11.83 -0.70 4.49
N GLN A 109 -11.51 0.44 3.89
CA GLN A 109 -10.88 0.50 2.56
C GLN A 109 -9.46 -0.08 2.60
N ILE A 110 -8.68 0.22 3.63
CA ILE A 110 -7.36 -0.36 3.86
C ILE A 110 -7.48 -1.89 4.02
N ALA A 111 -8.40 -2.37 4.87
CA ALA A 111 -8.64 -3.79 5.07
C ALA A 111 -9.07 -4.51 3.78
N LYS A 112 -9.90 -3.87 2.96
CA LYS A 112 -10.31 -4.37 1.63
C LYS A 112 -9.11 -4.55 0.71
N LEU A 113 -8.25 -3.54 0.58
CA LEU A 113 -7.04 -3.63 -0.24
C LEU A 113 -6.09 -4.74 0.23
N GLU A 114 -5.97 -4.94 1.55
CA GLU A 114 -5.12 -5.98 2.14
C GLU A 114 -5.67 -7.39 1.97
N SER A 115 -7.00 -7.55 1.92
CA SER A 115 -7.64 -8.87 1.72
C SER A 115 -7.37 -9.50 0.36
N VAL A 116 -6.87 -8.73 -0.62
CA VAL A 116 -6.61 -9.23 -1.98
C VAL A 116 -5.55 -10.33 -1.98
N LYS A 117 -4.54 -10.20 -1.13
CA LYS A 117 -3.43 -11.14 -1.00
C LYS A 117 -3.05 -11.32 0.46
N GLU A 118 -3.26 -12.53 0.98
CA GLU A 118 -2.80 -12.88 2.31
C GLU A 118 -1.27 -12.77 2.39
N PHE A 119 -0.80 -12.17 3.49
CA PHE A 119 0.61 -12.05 3.80
C PHE A 119 0.96 -12.90 5.01
N GLU A 120 1.71 -13.97 4.78
CA GLU A 120 2.23 -14.81 5.86
C GLU A 120 3.54 -14.24 6.38
N LEU A 121 3.54 -13.77 7.64
CA LEU A 121 4.73 -13.20 8.28
C LEU A 121 5.86 -14.23 8.52
N GLY A 122 5.54 -15.52 8.48
CA GLY A 122 6.47 -16.62 8.70
C GLY A 122 7.04 -16.70 10.12
N PHE A 123 7.90 -17.71 10.36
CA PHE A 123 8.65 -17.85 11.61
C PHE A 123 9.82 -16.85 11.67
N PRO A 124 10.14 -16.24 12.82
CA PRO A 124 9.52 -16.44 14.14
C PRO A 124 8.31 -15.54 14.43
N THR A 125 7.96 -14.62 13.52
CA THR A 125 6.93 -13.59 13.75
C THR A 125 5.54 -14.18 14.00
N ASN A 126 5.20 -15.32 13.39
CA ASN A 126 3.97 -16.06 13.64
C ASN A 126 3.91 -16.73 15.04
N MET A 127 5.04 -16.84 15.74
CA MET A 127 5.14 -17.41 17.09
C MET A 127 5.26 -16.30 18.15
N ILE A 128 6.12 -15.32 17.92
CA ILE A 128 6.42 -14.25 18.89
C ILE A 128 5.56 -13.01 18.73
N GLY A 129 4.75 -12.92 17.67
CA GLY A 129 3.87 -11.78 17.39
C GLY A 129 4.57 -10.54 16.84
N GLN A 130 3.78 -9.48 16.65
CA GLN A 130 4.25 -8.15 16.25
C GLN A 130 4.56 -7.28 17.48
N ASP A 131 5.21 -6.14 17.27
CA ASP A 131 5.50 -5.19 18.35
C ASP A 131 4.20 -4.64 18.97
N ALA A 132 4.05 -4.76 20.28
CA ALA A 132 2.89 -4.27 21.04
C ALA A 132 2.71 -2.74 20.94
N ARG A 133 3.79 -2.01 20.64
CA ARG A 133 3.74 -0.56 20.38
C ARG A 133 3.06 -0.23 19.06
N GLU A 134 3.04 -1.16 18.11
CA GLU A 134 2.42 -0.97 16.80
C GLU A 134 1.00 -1.54 16.76
N THR A 135 0.70 -2.61 17.51
CA THR A 135 -0.61 -3.30 17.49
C THR A 135 -1.52 -2.99 18.69
N GLY A 136 -0.99 -2.44 19.78
CA GLY A 136 -1.74 -2.31 21.05
C GLY A 136 -1.90 -3.62 21.84
N VAL A 137 -1.42 -4.75 21.31
CA VAL A 137 -1.63 -6.07 21.90
C VAL A 137 -0.29 -6.69 22.24
N ALA A 138 -0.12 -7.08 23.51
CA ALA A 138 1.06 -7.81 23.96
C ALA A 138 1.11 -9.20 23.31
N PRO A 139 2.23 -9.61 22.71
CA PRO A 139 2.35 -10.96 22.18
C PRO A 139 2.26 -12.02 23.28
N MET A 140 1.80 -13.23 22.92
CA MET A 140 1.49 -14.30 23.88
C MET A 140 2.60 -14.56 24.90
N LEU A 141 3.85 -14.73 24.45
CA LEU A 141 4.99 -14.99 25.33
C LEU A 141 5.26 -13.83 26.30
N VAL A 142 5.05 -12.59 25.84
CA VAL A 142 5.29 -11.38 26.60
C VAL A 142 4.15 -11.14 27.60
N GLY A 143 2.90 -11.30 27.16
CA GLY A 143 1.71 -11.16 27.99
C GLY A 143 1.55 -12.24 29.07
N ALA A 144 2.16 -13.42 28.88
CA ALA A 144 2.16 -14.49 29.88
C ALA A 144 3.05 -14.21 31.10
N VAL A 145 4.03 -13.32 30.98
CA VAL A 145 5.00 -13.04 32.06
C VAL A 145 4.47 -11.97 33.01
N ALA A 146 4.00 -10.83 32.49
CA ALA A 146 3.48 -9.73 33.28
C ALA A 146 2.61 -8.77 32.44
N PRO A 147 1.61 -8.11 33.05
CA PRO A 147 0.93 -6.99 32.41
C PRO A 147 1.91 -5.83 32.27
N MET A 148 2.18 -5.41 31.03
CA MET A 148 3.04 -4.28 30.71
C MET A 148 2.25 -3.20 29.97
N ALA A 149 2.47 -1.95 30.36
CA ALA A 149 1.99 -0.80 29.63
C ALA A 149 2.93 -0.48 28.47
N TRP A 150 2.36 -0.12 27.32
CA TRP A 150 3.11 0.26 26.12
C TRP A 150 2.60 1.61 25.63
N GLU A 151 3.52 2.53 25.37
CA GLU A 151 3.20 3.73 24.62
C GLU A 151 3.01 3.35 23.14
N GLN A 152 1.84 3.68 22.59
CA GLN A 152 1.53 3.36 21.19
C GLN A 152 2.35 4.24 20.27
N ALA A 153 2.85 3.64 19.19
CA ALA A 153 3.54 4.34 18.14
C ALA A 153 2.62 5.39 17.49
N PRO A 154 3.18 6.50 16.98
CA PRO A 154 2.40 7.48 16.25
C PRO A 154 1.69 6.83 15.07
N LYS A 155 0.43 7.21 14.84
CA LYS A 155 -0.31 6.76 13.67
C LYS A 155 0.35 7.27 12.38
N PRO A 156 0.16 6.57 11.25
CA PRO A 156 0.54 7.07 9.93
C PRO A 156 -0.14 8.41 9.62
N ILE A 157 0.29 9.04 8.53
CA ILE A 157 -0.38 10.24 8.05
C ILE A 157 -1.85 9.90 7.81
N SER A 158 -2.74 10.52 8.58
CA SER A 158 -4.20 10.43 8.44
C SER A 158 -4.77 11.81 8.79
N LYS A 159 -6.06 12.05 8.55
CA LYS A 159 -6.67 13.37 8.78
C LYS A 159 -6.27 13.93 10.16
N ALA A 160 -5.85 15.20 10.16
CA ALA A 160 -5.77 16.02 11.36
C ALA A 160 -7.18 16.29 11.92
#